data_AF-A0A443PN66-F1
#
_entry.id   AF-A0A443PN66-F1
#
_cell.length_a   1.000
_cell.length_b   1.000
_cell.length_c   1.000
_cell.angle_alpha   90.00
_cell.angle_beta   90.00
_cell.angle_gamma   90.00
#
_symmetry.space_group_name_H-M   'P 1'
#
loop_
_entity.id
_entity.type
_entity.pdbx_description
1 polymer ?
#
loop_
_entity_poly.entity_id
_entity_poly.type
_entity_poly.pdbx_seq_one_letter_code
_entity_poly.pdbx_strand_id
1 'polypeptide(L)'
;MDDEISSSFRRSSTRTRKVAPKMVAALASSDNRTQAAIARLEALENDNAGVELVEVDDDDEASLDDDDQAYIQKKLSKNTKRKTRQAKALENAKKAPRTFMELLQEANLEALPPHVPSYLRAAVGPPSSSSRRHFCTVCGFTANYTCMRCGMRFCPIVARLYTMTLDV
;
A
#
# COMPACT_ATOMS: atom_id res chain seq x y z
N MET A 1 32.29 26.20 22.96
CA MET A 1 30.94 25.90 22.45
C MET A 1 31.14 25.65 20.98
N ASP A 2 31.48 24.40 20.72
CA ASP A 2 32.10 23.90 19.50
C ASP A 2 31.00 23.18 18.73
N ASP A 3 30.42 23.84 17.73
CA ASP A 3 29.40 23.26 16.86
C ASP A 3 30.08 22.62 15.62
N GLU A 4 30.79 21.52 15.83
CA GLU A 4 31.10 20.57 14.75
C GLU A 4 29.86 19.69 14.48
N ILE A 5 28.97 20.16 13.60
CA ILE A 5 27.93 19.32 13.02
C ILE A 5 28.35 18.90 11.60
N SER A 6 29.04 17.77 11.57
CA SER A 6 29.00 16.71 10.55
C SER A 6 28.07 17.00 9.35
N SER A 7 28.55 17.78 8.40
CA SER A 7 27.98 17.79 7.05
C SER A 7 28.51 16.53 6.36
N SER A 8 27.77 15.44 6.51
CA SER A 8 28.02 14.17 5.84
C SER A 8 28.44 14.40 4.39
N PHE A 9 29.70 14.11 4.07
CA PHE A 9 30.31 14.30 2.76
C PHE A 9 29.47 13.61 1.69
N ARG A 10 28.61 14.38 1.02
CA ARG A 10 27.89 13.91 -0.16
C ARG A 10 28.95 13.66 -1.23
N ARG A 11 29.13 12.40 -1.63
CA ARG A 11 30.02 12.00 -2.72
C ARG A 11 29.49 12.58 -4.03
N SER A 12 29.90 13.81 -4.37
CA SER A 12 29.51 14.46 -5.61
C SER A 12 30.47 14.09 -6.74
N SER A 13 29.91 13.65 -7.87
CA SER A 13 30.66 13.41 -9.11
C SER A 13 31.35 14.70 -9.58
N THR A 14 32.66 14.63 -9.85
CA THR A 14 33.46 15.74 -10.42
C THR A 14 33.15 16.03 -11.89
N ARG A 15 32.32 15.20 -12.54
CA ARG A 15 31.94 15.39 -13.94
C ARG A 15 31.05 16.63 -14.12
N THR A 16 31.56 17.63 -14.84
CA THR A 16 30.79 18.81 -15.24
C THR A 16 29.67 18.39 -16.20
N ARG A 17 28.41 18.59 -15.80
CA ARG A 17 27.26 18.32 -16.66
C ARG A 17 27.06 19.51 -17.60
N LYS A 18 27.33 19.31 -18.90
CA LYS A 18 26.99 20.29 -19.93
C LYS A 18 25.49 20.19 -20.22
N VAL A 19 24.74 21.23 -19.87
CA VAL A 19 23.31 21.35 -20.21
C VAL A 19 23.18 22.33 -21.38
N ALA A 20 22.38 21.98 -22.38
CA ALA A 20 22.18 22.85 -23.54
C ALA A 20 21.50 24.17 -23.12
N PRO A 21 21.85 25.33 -23.72
CA PRO A 21 21.27 26.63 -23.36
C PRO A 21 19.73 26.65 -23.44
N LYS A 22 19.16 25.95 -24.44
CA LYS A 22 17.71 25.79 -24.60
C LYS A 22 17.06 25.06 -23.43
N MET A 23 17.72 24.05 -22.88
CA MET A 23 17.26 23.33 -21.69
C MET A 23 17.36 24.20 -20.44
N VAL A 24 18.41 25.02 -20.32
CA VAL A 24 18.54 25.98 -19.21
C VAL A 24 17.41 27.01 -19.23
N ALA A 25 17.10 27.57 -20.40
CA ALA A 25 16.00 28.52 -20.57
C ALA A 25 14.63 27.89 -20.24
N ALA A 26 14.38 26.67 -20.72
CA ALA A 26 13.16 25.94 -20.41
C ALA A 26 13.01 25.66 -18.91
N LEU A 27 14.10 25.31 -18.22
CA LEU A 27 14.10 25.06 -16.77
C LEU A 27 14.01 26.36 -15.94
N ALA A 28 14.42 27.50 -16.48
CA ALA A 28 14.36 28.79 -15.80
C ALA A 28 12.91 29.31 -15.67
N SER A 29 12.07 29.08 -16.69
CA SER A 29 10.66 29.50 -16.67
C SER A 29 9.85 28.69 -15.66
N SER A 30 9.07 29.38 -14.82
CA SER A 30 8.15 28.77 -13.85
C SER A 30 7.12 27.87 -14.53
N ASP A 31 6.60 28.30 -15.68
CA ASP A 31 5.46 27.67 -16.33
C ASP A 31 5.84 26.35 -16.99
N ASN A 32 7.03 26.26 -17.59
CA ASN A 32 7.52 24.98 -18.10
C ASN A 32 7.82 24.00 -16.96
N ARG A 33 8.26 24.49 -15.79
CA ARG A 33 8.45 23.63 -14.61
C ARG A 33 7.12 23.09 -14.09
N THR A 34 6.08 23.92 -14.03
CA THR A 34 4.75 23.47 -13.56
C THR A 34 4.11 22.52 -14.57
N GLN A 35 4.17 22.81 -15.87
CA GLN A 35 3.69 21.92 -16.92
C GLN A 35 4.42 20.57 -16.91
N ALA A 36 5.75 20.58 -16.77
CA ALA A 36 6.52 19.34 -16.67
C ALA A 36 6.19 18.54 -15.39
N ALA A 37 5.87 19.21 -14.29
CA ALA A 37 5.42 18.55 -13.06
C ALA A 37 4.03 17.91 -13.24
N ILE A 38 3.09 18.63 -13.86
CA ILE A 38 1.73 18.13 -14.13
C ILE A 38 1.78 16.93 -15.08
N ALA A 39 2.53 17.01 -16.19
CA ALA A 39 2.65 15.92 -17.14
C ALA A 39 3.27 14.65 -16.52
N ARG A 40 4.21 14.82 -15.57
CA ARG A 40 4.75 13.69 -14.80
C ARG A 40 3.72 13.07 -13.87
N LEU A 41 2.89 13.88 -13.21
CA LEU A 41 1.80 13.38 -12.36
C LEU A 41 0.75 12.63 -13.20
N GLU A 42 0.34 13.20 -14.34
CA GLU A 42 -0.63 12.57 -15.26
C GLU A 42 -0.14 11.23 -15.82
N ALA A 43 1.16 11.12 -16.17
CA ALA A 43 1.74 9.86 -16.58
C ALA A 43 1.72 8.80 -15.45
N LEU A 44 2.06 9.20 -14.23
CA LEU A 44 1.98 8.31 -13.06
C LEU A 44 0.53 7.91 -12.73
N GLU A 45 -0.44 8.79 -12.97
CA GLU A 45 -1.87 8.49 -12.82
C GLU A 45 -2.36 7.50 -13.89
N ASN A 46 -1.88 7.61 -15.14
CA ASN A 46 -2.25 6.72 -16.24
C ASN A 46 -1.60 5.34 -16.17
N ASP A 47 -0.35 5.24 -15.68
CA ASP A 47 0.39 3.97 -15.59
C ASP A 47 -0.08 3.08 -14.42
N ASN A 48 -0.92 3.60 -13.52
CA ASN A 48 -1.53 2.85 -12.44
C ASN A 48 -2.71 2.00 -12.96
N ALA A 49 -2.41 0.93 -13.70
CA ALA A 49 -3.38 0.01 -14.33
C ALA A 49 -4.20 -0.86 -13.35
N GLY A 50 -4.41 -0.43 -12.10
CA GLY A 50 -4.97 -1.25 -11.01
C GLY A 50 -6.16 -0.66 -10.26
N VAL A 51 -6.70 0.49 -10.68
CA VAL A 51 -7.91 1.06 -10.07
C VAL A 51 -8.93 1.38 -11.16
N GLU A 52 -9.25 0.38 -11.98
CA GLU A 52 -10.61 0.30 -12.50
C GLU A 52 -11.45 -0.29 -11.36
N LEU A 53 -11.94 0.60 -10.49
CA LEU A 53 -13.03 0.26 -9.59
C LEU A 53 -14.17 -0.19 -10.52
N VAL A 54 -14.58 -1.44 -10.39
CA VAL A 54 -15.86 -1.94 -10.91
C VAL A 54 -16.89 -0.83 -10.67
N GLU A 55 -17.38 -0.24 -11.75
CA GLU A 55 -18.56 0.61 -11.69
C GLU A 55 -19.67 -0.30 -11.17
N VAL A 56 -19.98 -0.21 -9.87
CA VAL A 56 -21.24 -0.74 -9.35
C VAL A 56 -22.29 0.18 -9.93
N ASP A 57 -22.78 -0.21 -11.10
CA ASP A 57 -23.96 0.34 -11.75
C ASP A 57 -25.14 -0.03 -10.84
N ASP A 58 -25.44 0.82 -9.85
CA ASP A 58 -26.70 0.79 -9.10
C ASP A 58 -27.81 1.29 -10.04
N ASP A 59 -28.12 0.49 -11.07
CA ASP A 59 -29.23 0.70 -12.01
C ASP A 59 -30.50 0.09 -11.39
N ASP A 60 -30.91 0.63 -10.24
CA ASP A 60 -32.21 0.37 -9.60
C ASP A 60 -33.29 1.35 -10.12
N GLU A 61 -33.39 1.53 -11.45
CA GLU A 61 -34.57 2.14 -12.07
C GLU A 61 -35.15 1.22 -13.16
N ALA A 62 -35.50 0.00 -12.75
CA ALA A 62 -36.44 -0.83 -13.47
C ALA A 62 -37.88 -0.27 -13.35
N SER A 63 -38.13 0.88 -13.98
CA SER A 63 -39.49 1.34 -14.30
C SER A 63 -39.86 0.82 -15.68
N LEU A 64 -40.30 -0.44 -15.77
CA LEU A 64 -41.05 -0.92 -16.92
C LEU A 64 -42.52 -0.52 -16.72
N ASP A 65 -42.85 0.71 -17.13
CA ASP A 65 -44.23 1.10 -17.40
C ASP A 65 -44.45 1.18 -18.91
N ASP A 66 -45.69 0.91 -19.27
CA ASP A 66 -46.20 0.31 -20.49
C ASP A 66 -46.11 1.15 -21.79
N ASP A 67 -46.28 0.43 -22.89
CA ASP A 67 -46.85 0.83 -24.20
C ASP A 67 -46.12 1.81 -25.15
N ASP A 68 -45.79 1.23 -26.32
CA ASP A 68 -46.00 1.69 -27.70
C ASP A 68 -45.55 3.09 -28.20
N GLN A 69 -45.16 3.05 -29.48
CA GLN A 69 -45.11 4.15 -30.46
C GLN A 69 -43.81 4.97 -30.67
N ALA A 70 -43.14 4.56 -31.75
CA ALA A 70 -42.75 5.40 -32.89
C ALA A 70 -41.83 6.63 -32.68
N TYR A 71 -40.64 6.49 -33.26
CA TYR A 71 -39.94 7.47 -34.11
C TYR A 71 -39.45 8.81 -33.51
N ILE A 72 -38.15 9.04 -33.76
CA ILE A 72 -37.41 10.31 -33.75
C ILE A 72 -37.10 10.93 -32.37
N GLN A 73 -35.81 10.97 -32.03
CA GLN A 73 -35.00 12.20 -31.97
C GLN A 73 -33.80 11.98 -31.05
N LYS A 74 -32.60 12.05 -31.66
CA LYS A 74 -31.47 12.86 -31.19
C LYS A 74 -31.49 13.14 -29.67
N LYS A 75 -31.09 12.15 -28.86
CA LYS A 75 -30.64 12.42 -27.48
C LYS A 75 -29.15 12.74 -27.58
N LEU A 76 -28.85 13.97 -27.98
CA LEU A 76 -28.33 14.99 -27.08
C LEU A 76 -27.12 14.43 -26.35
N SER A 77 -25.94 14.83 -26.82
CA SER A 77 -24.69 14.80 -26.07
C SER A 77 -25.01 15.08 -24.60
N LYS A 78 -24.96 14.03 -23.76
CA LYS A 78 -25.07 14.19 -22.31
C LYS A 78 -23.98 15.19 -21.96
N ASN A 79 -24.46 16.41 -21.71
CA ASN A 79 -23.72 17.58 -21.33
C ASN A 79 -22.72 17.12 -20.27
N THR A 80 -21.45 17.03 -20.64
CA THR A 80 -20.33 16.89 -19.71
C THR A 80 -20.27 18.19 -18.94
N LYS A 81 -21.25 18.39 -18.04
CA LYS A 81 -21.24 19.46 -17.06
C LYS A 81 -19.90 19.32 -16.39
N ARG A 82 -19.02 20.32 -16.58
CA ARG A 82 -17.70 20.36 -15.95
C ARG A 82 -17.92 20.06 -14.48
N LYS A 83 -17.48 18.87 -14.03
CA LYS A 83 -17.53 18.48 -12.62
C LYS A 83 -16.93 19.64 -11.82
N THR A 84 -17.67 20.10 -10.82
CA THR A 84 -17.21 21.18 -9.94
C THR A 84 -15.86 20.80 -9.32
N ARG A 85 -15.04 21.80 -8.98
CA ARG A 85 -13.73 21.55 -8.36
C ARG A 85 -13.85 20.66 -7.11
N GLN A 86 -14.97 20.78 -6.38
CA GLN A 86 -15.30 19.94 -5.23
C GLN A 86 -15.60 18.49 -5.63
N ALA A 87 -16.39 18.26 -6.67
CA ALA A 87 -16.64 16.91 -7.19
C ALA A 87 -15.35 16.24 -7.67
N LYS A 88 -14.45 16.99 -8.34
CA LYS A 88 -13.13 16.47 -8.74
C LYS A 88 -12.23 16.15 -7.53
N ALA A 89 -12.26 16.97 -6.48
CA ALA A 89 -11.49 16.73 -5.26
C ALA A 89 -11.98 15.47 -4.51
N LEU A 90 -13.30 15.26 -4.46
CA LEU A 90 -13.90 14.11 -3.79
C LEU A 90 -13.62 12.80 -4.55
N GLU A 91 -13.62 12.85 -5.88
CA GLU A 91 -13.22 11.73 -6.72
C GLU A 91 -11.72 11.42 -6.60
N ASN A 92 -10.86 12.43 -6.48
CA ASN A 92 -9.44 12.22 -6.21
C ASN A 92 -9.17 11.68 -4.81
N ALA A 93 -10.01 12.03 -3.81
CA ALA A 93 -9.93 11.44 -2.48
C ALA A 93 -10.27 9.94 -2.50
N LYS A 94 -11.24 9.51 -3.33
CA LYS A 94 -11.54 8.08 -3.53
C LYS A 94 -10.42 7.31 -4.24
N LYS A 95 -9.60 8.01 -5.03
CA LYS A 95 -8.41 7.47 -5.73
C LYS A 95 -7.14 7.50 -4.87
N ALA A 96 -7.19 8.11 -3.69
CA ALA A 96 -6.05 8.12 -2.78
C ALA A 96 -5.79 6.70 -2.25
N PRO A 97 -4.53 6.33 -1.98
CA PRO A 97 -4.22 5.04 -1.38
C PRO A 97 -4.91 4.91 -0.02
N ARG A 98 -5.82 3.95 0.09
CA ARG A 98 -6.54 3.68 1.33
C ARG A 98 -5.62 3.08 2.37
N THR A 99 -5.86 3.42 3.64
CA THR A 99 -5.14 2.77 4.74
C THR A 99 -5.69 1.36 5.00
N PHE A 100 -4.89 0.46 5.57
CA PHE A 100 -5.36 -0.89 5.91
C PHE A 100 -6.61 -0.86 6.81
N MET A 101 -6.68 0.10 7.73
CA MET A 101 -7.84 0.25 8.63
C MET A 101 -9.12 0.64 7.88
N GLU A 102 -9.01 1.48 6.86
CA GLU A 102 -10.14 1.90 6.02
C GLU A 102 -10.69 0.70 5.22
N LEU A 103 -9.79 -0.08 4.60
CA LEU A 103 -10.16 -1.29 3.89
C LEU A 103 -10.82 -2.34 4.81
N LEU A 104 -10.37 -2.43 6.06
CA LEU A 104 -10.94 -3.36 7.04
C LEU A 104 -12.37 -2.97 7.44
N GLN A 105 -12.64 -1.68 7.58
CA GLN A 105 -13.97 -1.14 7.88
C GLN A 105 -14.93 -1.34 6.72
N GLU A 106 -14.48 -1.08 5.49
CA GLU A 106 -15.27 -1.29 4.26
C GLU A 106 -15.63 -2.75 4.03
N ALA A 107 -14.72 -3.67 4.36
CA ALA A 107 -14.94 -5.10 4.20
C ALA A 107 -16.03 -5.68 5.13
N ASN A 108 -16.49 -4.91 6.13
CA ASN A 108 -17.57 -5.26 7.06
C ASN A 108 -17.54 -6.74 7.52
N LEU A 109 -16.37 -7.17 8.01
CA LEU A 109 -16.09 -8.59 8.27
C LEU A 109 -17.03 -9.24 9.30
N GLU A 110 -17.72 -8.44 10.11
CA GLU A 110 -18.69 -8.92 11.10
C GLU A 110 -19.98 -9.42 10.45
N ALA A 111 -20.39 -8.81 9.34
CA ALA A 111 -21.57 -9.20 8.57
C ALA A 111 -21.38 -10.51 7.78
N LEU A 112 -20.13 -10.96 7.61
CA LEU A 112 -19.85 -12.24 6.95
C LEU A 112 -20.40 -13.41 7.79
N PRO A 113 -21.05 -14.39 7.15
CA PRO A 113 -21.50 -15.62 7.82
C PRO A 113 -20.38 -16.32 8.58
N PRO A 114 -20.68 -17.06 9.66
CA PRO A 114 -19.67 -17.67 10.53
C PRO A 114 -18.82 -18.74 9.83
N HIS A 115 -19.28 -19.29 8.70
CA HIS A 115 -18.53 -20.26 7.90
C HIS A 115 -17.43 -19.60 7.04
N VAL A 116 -17.54 -18.30 6.70
CA VAL A 116 -16.59 -17.66 5.80
C VAL A 116 -15.35 -17.22 6.60
N PRO A 117 -14.14 -17.74 6.28
CA PRO A 117 -12.92 -17.30 6.94
C PRO A 117 -12.67 -15.81 6.63
N SER A 118 -12.61 -14.99 7.67
CA SER A 118 -12.28 -13.57 7.58
C SER A 118 -10.91 -13.31 8.22
N TYR A 119 -10.31 -12.14 7.99
CA TYR A 119 -9.02 -11.78 8.60
C TYR A 119 -9.00 -11.97 10.13
N LEU A 120 -10.12 -11.70 10.80
CA LEU A 120 -10.27 -11.86 12.25
C LEU A 120 -10.55 -13.31 12.68
N ARG A 121 -11.20 -14.10 11.83
CA ARG A 121 -11.66 -15.48 12.13
C ARG A 121 -10.79 -16.57 11.53
N ALA A 122 -9.82 -16.22 10.70
CA ALA A 122 -8.84 -17.13 10.12
C ALA A 122 -7.88 -17.61 11.22
N ALA A 123 -8.40 -18.35 12.19
CA ALA A 123 -7.60 -19.08 13.13
C ALA A 123 -6.98 -20.27 12.39
N VAL A 124 -5.65 -20.38 12.47
CA VAL A 124 -4.99 -21.64 12.16
C VAL A 124 -5.57 -22.65 13.15
N GLY A 125 -6.28 -23.65 12.63
CA GLY A 125 -6.87 -24.70 13.46
C GLY A 125 -5.81 -25.35 14.37
N PRO A 126 -6.23 -26.09 15.42
CA PRO A 126 -5.31 -26.77 16.31
C PRO A 126 -4.24 -27.51 15.48
N PRO A 127 -2.94 -27.34 15.78
CA PRO A 127 -1.89 -27.95 14.97
C PRO A 127 -2.13 -29.45 14.86
N SER A 128 -2.20 -29.96 13.62
CA SER A 128 -2.53 -31.36 13.32
C SER A 128 -1.47 -32.35 13.81
N SER A 129 -0.25 -31.89 14.09
CA SER A 129 0.81 -32.71 14.68
C SER A 129 0.74 -32.69 16.21
N SER A 130 0.54 -33.84 16.83
CA SER A 130 0.59 -34.02 18.28
C SER A 130 1.98 -33.80 18.88
N SER A 131 3.06 -33.94 18.09
CA SER A 131 4.43 -33.70 18.57
C SER A 131 4.87 -32.25 18.35
N ARG A 132 5.00 -31.47 19.43
CA ARG A 132 5.66 -30.16 19.36
C ARG A 132 7.15 -30.37 19.10
N ARG A 133 7.65 -29.88 17.96
CA ARG A 133 9.10 -29.89 17.67
C ARG A 133 9.76 -28.71 18.40
N HIS A 134 10.89 -28.98 19.04
CA HIS A 134 11.65 -27.97 19.76
C HIS A 134 12.87 -27.54 18.95
N PHE A 135 12.92 -26.26 18.60
CA PHE A 135 14.02 -25.68 17.84
C PHE A 135 14.79 -24.65 18.67
N CYS A 136 16.08 -24.53 18.37
CA CYS A 136 16.97 -23.55 18.97
C CYS A 136 16.61 -22.16 18.44
N THR A 137 16.46 -21.19 19.34
CA THR A 137 16.12 -19.81 18.96
C THR A 137 17.24 -19.10 18.18
N VAL A 138 18.47 -19.61 18.27
CA VAL A 138 19.66 -19.00 17.62
C VAL A 138 19.90 -19.59 16.23
N CYS A 139 19.82 -20.92 16.10
CA CYS A 139 20.29 -21.63 14.90
C CYS A 139 19.24 -22.54 14.25
N GLY A 140 18.02 -22.63 14.78
CA GLY A 140 16.93 -23.41 14.17
C GLY A 140 17.06 -24.95 14.25
N PHE A 141 18.18 -25.50 14.74
CA PHE A 141 18.36 -26.95 14.97
C PHE A 141 17.55 -27.46 16.17
N THR A 142 17.42 -28.80 16.29
CA THR A 142 16.72 -29.43 17.43
C THR A 142 17.32 -29.00 18.77
N ALA A 143 16.48 -28.48 19.66
CA ALA A 143 16.89 -27.99 20.97
C ALA A 143 16.46 -28.95 22.07
N ASN A 144 17.46 -29.52 22.76
CA ASN A 144 17.26 -30.43 23.88
C ASN A 144 17.35 -29.70 25.23
N TYR A 145 17.74 -28.43 25.25
CA TYR A 145 17.95 -27.65 26.48
C TYR A 145 17.03 -26.43 26.54
N THR A 146 16.61 -26.09 27.76
CA THR A 146 15.77 -24.92 28.08
C THR A 146 16.49 -24.05 29.11
N CYS A 147 16.55 -22.75 28.87
CA CYS A 147 17.09 -21.80 29.84
C CYS A 147 16.19 -21.73 31.07
N MET A 148 16.78 -21.86 32.25
CA MET A 148 16.03 -21.75 33.52
C MET A 148 15.61 -20.31 33.84
N ARG A 149 16.28 -19.30 33.28
CA ARG A 149 15.98 -17.88 33.54
C ARG A 149 14.89 -17.33 32.62
N CYS A 150 14.94 -17.62 31.32
CA CYS A 150 14.04 -17.04 30.32
C CYS A 150 13.16 -18.06 29.56
N GLY A 151 13.31 -19.36 29.80
CA GLY A 151 12.52 -20.41 29.13
C GLY A 151 12.85 -20.64 27.64
N MET A 152 13.79 -19.89 27.06
CA MET A 152 14.22 -20.10 25.67
C MET A 152 14.93 -21.44 25.47
N ARG A 153 14.82 -22.00 24.27
CA ARG A 153 15.41 -23.30 23.93
C ARG A 153 16.69 -23.17 23.12
N PHE A 154 17.68 -24.00 23.45
CA PHE A 154 19.00 -24.00 22.83
C PHE A 154 19.45 -25.40 22.38
N CYS A 155 20.24 -25.44 21.31
CA CYS A 155 20.96 -26.64 20.90
C CYS A 155 22.19 -26.84 21.82
N PRO A 156 22.72 -28.07 21.93
CA PRO A 156 23.91 -28.37 22.75
C PRO A 156 25.14 -27.52 22.40
N ILE A 157 25.25 -27.08 21.14
CA ILE A 157 26.38 -26.27 20.66
C ILE A 157 26.37 -24.87 21.28
N VAL A 158 25.19 -24.24 21.36
CA VAL A 158 25.02 -22.87 21.86
C VAL A 158 24.87 -22.84 23.39
N ALA A 159 24.30 -23.89 23.99
CA ALA A 159 24.10 -23.99 25.44
C ALA A 159 25.40 -23.79 26.24
N ARG A 160 26.54 -24.27 25.71
CA ARG A 160 27.86 -24.16 26.37
C ARG A 160 28.40 -22.73 26.44
N LEU A 161 27.93 -21.84 25.57
CA LEU A 161 28.34 -20.43 25.57
C LEU A 161 27.46 -19.59 26.52
N TYR A 162 26.16 -19.91 26.63
CA TYR A 162 25.23 -19.16 27.48
C TYR A 162 25.41 -19.41 28.98
N THR A 163 25.92 -20.58 29.40
CA THR A 163 26.24 -20.83 30.81
C THR A 163 27.47 -20.07 31.31
N MET A 164 28.26 -19.48 30.41
CA MET A 164 29.45 -18.69 30.78
C MET A 164 29.18 -17.18 30.78
N THR A 165 28.10 -16.71 30.16
CA THR A 165 27.78 -15.27 30.03
C THR A 165 26.73 -14.76 31.00
N LEU A 166 26.12 -15.66 31.79
CA LEU A 166 25.06 -15.32 32.77
C LEU A 166 25.56 -15.33 34.23
N ASP A 167 26.83 -15.61 34.46
CA ASP A 167 27.51 -15.52 35.76
C ASP A 167 28.38 -14.24 35.85
N VAL A 168 27.80 -13.10 35.45
CA VAL A 168 28.27 -11.74 35.79
C VAL A 168 27.15 -11.02 36.51
#